data_AF-A0A9E4E7P1-F1
#
_entry.id   AF-A0A9E4E7P1-F1
#
_cell.length_a   1.000
_cell.length_b   1.000
_cell.length_c   1.000
_cell.angle_alpha   90.00
_cell.angle_beta   90.00
_cell.angle_gamma   90.00
#
_symmetry.space_group_name_H-M   'P 1'
#
loop_
_entity.id
_entity.type
_entity.pdbx_description
1 polymer ?
#
loop_
_entity_poly.entity_id
_entity_poly.type
_entity_poly.pdbx_seq_one_letter_code
_entity_poly.pdbx_strand_id
1 'polypeptide(L)'
;MQRHETRYYEEIEIGDEIGPVEKYITDEEVEAFCRLWGAPLPNRFTDEESAARVNLSWPIVPGIMSMAIMSQIFTAWEGAALKHLDVIFRQPVPHDLVAITAIVTDKREENDEYLAECDVYLSTEENGRLVGGKAVIGLASLSDAAAPEPEDDDEDDDDEDLDEDFDDDEDDEDDEEDEEDEVEEEATEEATEEESP
;
A
#
# COMPACT_ATOMS: atom_id res chain seq x y z
N MET A 1 21.94 -3.12 -3.55
CA MET A 1 21.40 -1.91 -4.22
C MET A 1 20.68 -2.39 -5.45
N GLN A 2 19.35 -2.58 -5.38
CA GLN A 2 18.56 -2.81 -6.59
C GLN A 2 18.64 -1.52 -7.41
N ARG A 3 18.99 -1.64 -8.69
CA ARG A 3 18.93 -0.51 -9.61
C ARG A 3 17.45 -0.18 -9.79
N HIS A 4 17.05 1.03 -9.42
CA HIS A 4 15.75 1.54 -9.78
C HIS A 4 15.77 1.74 -11.29
N GLU A 5 14.91 1.01 -11.98
CA GLU A 5 14.71 1.16 -13.42
C GLU A 5 13.65 2.24 -13.60
N THR A 6 14.03 3.38 -14.16
CA THR A 6 13.06 4.42 -14.54
C THR A 6 12.26 3.87 -15.71
N ARG A 7 10.93 3.89 -15.59
CA ARG A 7 10.01 3.46 -16.64
C ARG A 7 8.95 4.52 -16.85
N TYR A 8 8.86 5.01 -18.08
CA TYR A 8 7.85 5.98 -18.45
C TYR A 8 6.61 5.32 -19.06
N TYR A 9 5.49 6.04 -19.03
CA TYR A 9 4.22 5.56 -19.56
C TYR A 9 4.32 5.21 -21.06
N GLU A 10 5.06 5.97 -21.86
CA GLU A 10 5.20 5.74 -23.30
C GLU A 10 6.01 4.49 -23.64
N GLU A 11 6.82 3.99 -22.71
CA GLU A 11 7.74 2.87 -22.94
C GLU A 11 7.15 1.50 -22.63
N ILE A 12 5.97 1.46 -21.99
CA ILE A 12 5.27 0.21 -21.69
C ILE A 12 4.18 -0.06 -22.73
N GLU A 13 4.06 -1.29 -23.19
CA GLU A 13 3.03 -1.73 -24.12
C GLU A 13 2.07 -2.72 -23.46
N ILE A 14 0.82 -2.75 -23.94
CA ILE A 14 -0.14 -3.78 -23.50
C ILE A 14 0.38 -5.14 -23.98
N GLY A 15 0.46 -6.08 -23.04
CA GLY A 15 1.06 -7.40 -23.24
C GLY A 15 2.48 -7.53 -22.72
N ASP A 16 3.12 -6.44 -22.28
CA ASP A 16 4.46 -6.49 -21.70
C ASP A 16 4.47 -7.26 -20.38
N GLU A 17 5.48 -8.10 -20.22
CA GLU A 17 5.75 -8.81 -18.97
C GLU A 17 6.74 -8.01 -18.11
N ILE A 18 6.40 -7.87 -16.83
CA ILE A 18 7.21 -7.23 -15.80
C ILE A 18 7.75 -8.32 -14.85
N GLY A 19 9.04 -8.25 -14.55
CA GLY A 19 9.74 -9.22 -13.72
C GLY A 19 10.43 -10.32 -14.56
N PRO A 20 10.66 -11.52 -14.00
CA PRO A 20 10.29 -11.93 -12.65
C PRO A 20 11.12 -11.24 -11.57
N VAL A 21 10.49 -10.95 -10.43
CA VAL A 21 11.18 -10.57 -9.18
C VAL A 21 11.17 -11.77 -8.26
N GLU A 22 12.35 -12.36 -8.05
CA GLU A 22 12.55 -13.47 -7.13
C GLU A 22 12.79 -12.95 -5.71
N LYS A 23 12.12 -13.57 -4.74
CA LYS A 23 12.32 -13.29 -3.32
C LYS A 23 12.32 -14.59 -2.54
N TYR A 24 13.36 -14.81 -1.74
CA TYR A 24 13.39 -15.89 -0.76
C TYR A 24 12.79 -15.38 0.54
N ILE A 25 11.73 -16.01 1.04
CA ILE A 25 11.06 -15.63 2.28
C ILE A 25 11.52 -16.53 3.41
N THR A 26 12.21 -15.98 4.41
CA THR A 26 12.69 -16.79 5.55
C THR A 26 11.70 -16.79 6.73
N ASP A 27 11.82 -17.80 7.59
CA ASP A 27 11.08 -17.87 8.85
C ASP A 27 11.31 -16.62 9.71
N GLU A 28 12.55 -16.12 9.77
CA GLU A 28 12.89 -14.93 10.55
C GLU A 28 12.23 -13.66 9.99
N GLU A 29 12.11 -13.53 8.67
CA GLU A 29 11.42 -12.41 8.04
C GLU A 29 9.92 -12.43 8.38
N VAL A 30 9.29 -13.61 8.32
CA VAL A 30 7.87 -13.77 8.66
C VAL A 30 7.64 -13.50 10.14
N GLU A 31 8.52 -13.99 11.01
CA GLU A 31 8.43 -13.72 12.45
C GLU A 31 8.64 -12.23 12.75
N ALA A 32 9.64 -11.59 12.14
CA ALA A 32 9.88 -10.15 12.27
C ALA A 32 8.67 -9.33 11.79
N PHE A 33 8.05 -9.72 10.67
CA PHE A 33 6.85 -9.09 10.16
C PHE A 33 5.67 -9.24 11.12
N CYS A 34 5.47 -10.44 11.69
CA CYS A 34 4.43 -10.68 12.70
C CYS A 34 4.62 -9.80 13.94
N ARG A 35 5.86 -9.61 14.40
CA ARG A 35 6.17 -8.69 15.51
C ARG A 35 5.87 -7.24 15.17
N LEU A 36 6.19 -6.79 13.94
CA LEU A 36 5.97 -5.42 13.50
C LEU A 36 4.48 -5.05 13.49
N TRP A 37 3.62 -5.96 13.03
CA TRP A 37 2.16 -5.80 13.05
C TRP A 37 1.55 -6.09 14.45
N GLY A 38 2.31 -6.68 15.37
CA GLY A 38 1.80 -7.00 16.72
C GLY A 38 0.90 -8.24 16.75
N ALA A 39 1.10 -9.18 15.83
CA ALA A 39 0.45 -10.48 15.91
C ALA A 39 1.05 -11.27 17.10
N PRO A 40 0.23 -11.90 17.96
CA PRO A 40 0.73 -12.72 19.06
C PRO A 40 1.56 -13.89 18.52
N LEU A 41 2.64 -14.23 19.22
CA LEU A 41 3.55 -15.33 18.89
C LEU A 41 3.60 -16.34 20.05
N PRO A 42 3.71 -17.66 19.77
CA PRO A 42 3.73 -18.30 18.45
C PRO A 42 2.35 -18.32 17.77
N ASN A 43 2.30 -18.31 16.43
CA ASN A 43 1.05 -18.38 15.67
C ASN A 43 1.18 -19.27 14.42
N ARG A 44 0.08 -19.40 13.66
CA ARG A 44 0.00 -20.22 12.43
C ARG A 44 0.98 -19.85 11.32
N PHE A 45 1.65 -18.70 11.42
CA PHE A 45 2.63 -18.22 10.47
C PHE A 45 4.07 -18.50 10.91
N THR A 46 4.31 -18.86 12.18
CA THR A 46 5.69 -18.99 12.71
C THR A 46 5.95 -20.33 13.39
N ASP A 47 4.92 -21.14 13.63
CA ASP A 47 5.02 -22.36 14.42
C ASP A 47 4.16 -23.50 13.84
N GLU A 48 4.77 -24.69 13.74
CA GLU A 48 4.14 -25.86 13.12
C GLU A 48 2.93 -26.37 13.92
N GLU A 49 3.02 -26.43 15.25
CA GLU A 49 1.89 -26.88 16.08
C GLU A 49 0.71 -25.92 15.95
N SER A 50 1.00 -24.62 15.88
CA SER A 50 0.01 -23.57 15.68
C SER A 50 -0.64 -23.61 14.30
N ALA A 51 0.12 -23.93 13.26
CA ALA A 51 -0.39 -24.16 11.91
C ALA A 51 -1.29 -25.41 11.86
N ALA A 52 -0.86 -26.51 12.50
CA ALA A 52 -1.61 -27.75 12.54
C ALA A 52 -2.98 -27.59 13.23
N ARG A 53 -3.08 -26.75 14.27
CA ARG A 53 -4.36 -26.43 14.94
C ARG A 53 -5.40 -25.78 14.03
N VAL A 54 -4.97 -25.17 12.93
CA VAL A 54 -5.85 -24.56 11.91
C VAL A 54 -5.84 -25.33 10.59
N ASN A 55 -5.50 -26.63 10.64
CA ASN A 55 -5.47 -27.53 9.49
C ASN A 55 -4.48 -27.13 8.38
N LEU A 56 -3.42 -26.40 8.73
CA LEU A 56 -2.29 -26.16 7.84
C LEU A 56 -1.19 -27.19 8.10
N SER A 57 -0.61 -27.72 7.03
CA SER A 57 0.46 -28.71 7.11
C SER A 57 1.82 -28.11 7.49
N TRP A 58 1.99 -26.80 7.32
CA TRP A 58 3.20 -26.04 7.64
C TRP A 58 2.83 -24.56 7.90
N PRO A 59 3.71 -23.77 8.55
CA PRO A 59 3.54 -22.33 8.70
C PRO A 59 3.53 -21.61 7.34
N ILE A 60 2.66 -20.62 7.19
CA ILE A 60 2.46 -19.93 5.91
C ILE A 60 2.80 -18.45 6.01
N VAL A 61 3.12 -17.82 4.88
CA VAL A 61 3.32 -16.37 4.83
C VAL A 61 1.98 -15.65 5.06
N PRO A 62 1.92 -14.63 5.94
CA PRO A 62 0.73 -13.81 6.12
C PRO A 62 0.30 -13.15 4.80
N GLY A 63 -1.01 -13.13 4.52
CA GLY A 63 -1.53 -12.57 3.25
C GLY A 63 -1.13 -11.12 3.02
N ILE A 64 -1.12 -10.27 4.05
CA ILE A 64 -0.68 -8.88 3.90
C ILE A 64 0.82 -8.76 3.63
N MET A 65 1.63 -9.72 4.10
CA MET A 65 3.05 -9.78 3.78
C MET A 65 3.21 -10.19 2.32
N SER A 66 2.42 -11.14 1.82
CA SER A 66 2.40 -11.48 0.39
C SER A 66 2.00 -10.27 -0.48
N MET A 67 0.99 -9.48 -0.08
CA MET A 67 0.63 -8.24 -0.77
C MET A 67 1.79 -7.24 -0.80
N ALA A 68 2.46 -7.01 0.33
CA ALA A 68 3.62 -6.12 0.44
C ALA A 68 4.84 -6.61 -0.37
N ILE A 69 4.98 -7.92 -0.55
CA ILE A 69 5.99 -8.52 -1.41
C ILE A 69 5.60 -8.30 -2.88
N MET A 70 4.36 -8.58 -3.26
CA MET A 70 3.87 -8.39 -4.63
C MET A 70 3.94 -6.93 -5.06
N SER A 71 3.68 -5.95 -4.18
CA SER A 71 3.78 -4.53 -4.53
C SER A 71 5.19 -4.09 -4.93
N GLN A 72 6.23 -4.80 -4.47
CA GLN A 72 7.63 -4.46 -4.75
C GLN A 72 7.96 -4.49 -6.24
N ILE A 73 7.25 -5.29 -7.04
CA ILE A 73 7.46 -5.35 -8.49
C ILE A 73 7.20 -4.00 -9.16
N PHE A 74 6.25 -3.22 -8.63
CA PHE A 74 5.87 -1.91 -9.16
C PHE A 74 6.64 -0.78 -8.48
N THR A 75 6.82 -0.85 -7.15
CA THR A 75 7.52 0.20 -6.40
C THR A 75 9.04 0.19 -6.62
N ALA A 76 9.58 -0.82 -7.31
CA ALA A 76 10.97 -0.83 -7.76
C ALA A 76 11.24 0.12 -8.94
N TRP A 77 10.19 0.55 -9.64
CA TRP A 77 10.31 1.48 -10.75
C TRP A 77 10.35 2.92 -10.25
N GLU A 78 11.34 3.68 -10.71
CA GLU A 78 11.42 5.10 -10.40
C GLU A 78 10.32 5.86 -11.15
N GLY A 79 9.59 6.72 -10.44
CA GLY A 79 8.44 7.44 -11.00
C GLY A 79 7.14 6.63 -11.05
N ALA A 80 7.16 5.36 -10.63
CA ALA A 80 5.94 4.55 -10.52
C ALA A 80 5.30 4.68 -9.14
N ALA A 81 3.98 4.81 -9.11
CA ALA A 81 3.18 4.83 -7.89
C ALA A 81 2.09 3.76 -7.94
N LEU A 82 2.08 2.85 -6.96
CA LEU A 82 1.00 1.86 -6.85
C LEU A 82 -0.26 2.55 -6.30
N LYS A 83 -1.30 2.65 -7.15
CA LYS A 83 -2.58 3.32 -6.80
C LYS A 83 -3.60 2.35 -6.22
N HIS A 84 -3.63 1.13 -6.77
CA HIS A 84 -4.56 0.09 -6.34
C HIS A 84 -3.92 -1.29 -6.48
N LEU A 85 -4.20 -2.18 -5.53
CA LEU A 85 -3.80 -3.57 -5.58
C LEU A 85 -4.89 -4.42 -4.95
N ASP A 86 -5.52 -5.27 -5.76
CA ASP A 86 -6.47 -6.29 -5.32
C ASP A 86 -5.88 -7.68 -5.62
N VAL A 87 -5.96 -8.59 -4.66
CA VAL A 87 -5.37 -9.93 -4.79
C VAL A 87 -6.30 -11.01 -4.25
N ILE A 88 -6.27 -12.16 -4.91
CA ILE A 88 -7.00 -13.37 -4.57
C ILE A 88 -6.00 -14.45 -4.19
N PHE A 89 -6.06 -14.86 -2.93
CA PHE A 89 -5.28 -15.98 -2.40
C PHE A 89 -5.95 -17.30 -2.77
N ARG A 90 -5.36 -18.03 -3.73
CA ARG A 90 -5.87 -19.34 -4.16
C ARG A 90 -5.25 -20.49 -3.38
N GLN A 91 -3.99 -20.32 -2.98
CA GLN A 91 -3.23 -21.30 -2.21
C GLN A 91 -2.39 -20.61 -1.13
N PRO A 92 -2.04 -21.31 -0.04
CA PRO A 92 -1.14 -20.78 0.97
C PRO A 92 0.26 -20.55 0.37
N VAL A 93 0.91 -19.48 0.83
CA VAL A 93 2.27 -19.13 0.39
C VAL A 93 3.30 -19.74 1.36
N PRO A 94 4.25 -20.55 0.88
CA PRO A 94 5.27 -21.16 1.73
C PRO A 94 6.39 -20.16 2.08
N HIS A 95 7.15 -20.50 3.12
CA HIS A 95 8.40 -19.82 3.46
C HIS A 95 9.52 -20.37 2.56
N ASP A 96 9.57 -19.90 1.32
CA ASP A 96 10.54 -20.38 0.33
C ASP A 96 10.76 -19.31 -0.76
N LEU A 97 11.47 -19.69 -1.82
CA LEU A 97 11.61 -18.91 -3.04
C LEU A 97 10.26 -18.72 -3.74
N VAL A 98 9.85 -17.47 -3.87
CA VAL A 98 8.71 -17.06 -4.68
C VAL A 98 9.15 -16.16 -5.83
N ALA A 99 8.41 -16.23 -6.94
CA ALA A 99 8.59 -15.37 -8.10
C ALA A 99 7.32 -14.54 -8.32
N ILE A 100 7.51 -13.22 -8.45
CA ILE A 100 6.44 -12.27 -8.77
C ILE A 100 6.57 -11.89 -10.23
N THR A 101 5.48 -11.99 -10.99
CA THR A 101 5.40 -11.54 -12.37
C THR A 101 4.16 -10.69 -12.55
N ALA A 102 4.21 -9.72 -13.46
CA ALA A 102 3.03 -8.97 -13.85
C ALA A 102 2.95 -8.82 -15.36
N ILE A 103 1.75 -8.60 -15.89
CA ILE A 103 1.51 -8.37 -17.31
C ILE A 103 0.68 -7.11 -17.45
N VAL A 104 1.11 -6.18 -18.29
CA VAL A 104 0.34 -4.97 -18.61
C VAL A 104 -0.87 -5.39 -19.44
N THR A 105 -2.07 -5.10 -18.93
CA THR A 105 -3.34 -5.49 -19.53
C THR A 105 -4.10 -4.33 -20.15
N ASP A 106 -3.92 -3.12 -19.62
CA ASP A 106 -4.57 -1.92 -20.13
C ASP A 106 -3.75 -0.67 -19.81
N LYS A 107 -3.99 0.40 -20.57
CA LYS A 107 -3.35 1.71 -20.40
C LYS A 107 -4.37 2.81 -20.64
N ARG A 108 -4.39 3.82 -19.77
CA ARG A 108 -5.28 4.98 -19.91
C ARG A 108 -4.64 6.24 -19.37
N GLU A 109 -5.13 7.37 -19.86
CA GLU A 109 -4.78 8.71 -19.42
C GLU A 109 -6.06 9.35 -18.88
N GLU A 110 -6.06 9.71 -17.60
CA GLU A 110 -7.23 10.27 -16.91
C GLU A 110 -6.77 11.34 -15.92
N ASN A 111 -7.39 12.53 -15.95
CA ASN A 111 -7.13 13.62 -15.00
C ASN A 111 -5.63 14.00 -14.87
N ASP A 112 -4.92 14.11 -15.99
CA ASP A 112 -3.48 14.37 -16.02
C ASP A 112 -2.62 13.29 -15.32
N GLU A 113 -3.17 12.08 -15.12
CA GLU A 113 -2.44 10.91 -14.65
C GLU A 113 -2.33 9.84 -15.76
N TYR A 114 -1.13 9.27 -15.87
CA TYR A 114 -0.86 8.15 -16.77
C TYR A 114 -0.94 6.83 -16.01
N LEU A 115 -2.00 6.05 -16.28
CA LEU A 115 -2.32 4.84 -15.53
C LEU A 115 -2.13 3.59 -16.39
N ALA A 116 -1.53 2.56 -15.80
CA ALA A 116 -1.45 1.23 -16.38
C ALA A 116 -2.10 0.20 -15.46
N GLU A 117 -2.90 -0.70 -16.03
CA GLU A 117 -3.44 -1.85 -15.32
C GLU A 117 -2.59 -3.07 -15.58
N CYS A 118 -2.22 -3.76 -14.51
CA CYS A 118 -1.40 -4.95 -14.58
C CYS A 118 -2.09 -6.12 -13.88
N ASP A 119 -2.10 -7.28 -14.52
CA ASP A 119 -2.41 -8.53 -13.82
C ASP A 119 -1.12 -9.06 -13.19
N VAL A 120 -1.11 -9.22 -11.87
CA VAL A 120 0.06 -9.64 -11.07
C VAL A 120 -0.13 -11.03 -10.49
N TYR A 121 0.95 -11.80 -10.45
CA TYR A 121 0.97 -13.17 -9.97
C TYR A 121 2.13 -13.39 -9.02
N LEU A 122 1.88 -14.13 -7.94
CA LEU A 122 2.92 -14.71 -7.09
C LEU A 122 2.90 -16.22 -7.28
N SER A 123 4.06 -16.78 -7.56
CA SER A 123 4.21 -18.19 -7.92
C SER A 123 5.44 -18.83 -7.29
N THR A 124 5.44 -20.16 -7.24
CA THR A 124 6.62 -20.97 -6.92
C THR A 124 6.86 -21.98 -8.05
N GLU A 125 8.08 -22.51 -8.14
CA GLU A 125 8.39 -23.55 -9.14
C GLU A 125 7.54 -24.82 -8.94
N GLU A 126 7.24 -25.16 -7.68
CA GLU A 126 6.50 -26.39 -7.34
C GLU A 126 4.99 -26.27 -7.57
N ASN A 127 4.38 -25.14 -7.16
CA ASN A 127 2.93 -25.01 -7.06
C ASN A 127 2.32 -24.08 -8.11
N GLY A 128 3.14 -23.45 -8.96
CA GLY A 128 2.65 -22.49 -9.95
C GLY A 128 2.06 -21.25 -9.28
N ARG A 129 0.91 -20.77 -9.77
CA ARG A 129 0.31 -19.49 -9.33
C ARG A 129 -0.45 -19.63 -8.01
N LEU A 130 0.16 -19.17 -6.91
CA LEU A 130 -0.41 -19.19 -5.56
C LEU A 130 -1.40 -18.04 -5.32
N VAL A 131 -1.01 -16.84 -5.74
CA VAL A 131 -1.78 -15.60 -5.60
C VAL A 131 -1.86 -14.93 -6.96
N GLY A 132 -3.04 -14.43 -7.32
CA GLY A 132 -3.23 -13.61 -8.51
C GLY A 132 -3.96 -12.34 -8.14
N GLY A 133 -3.73 -11.26 -8.86
CA GLY A 133 -4.35 -9.98 -8.55
C GLY A 133 -4.31 -9.01 -9.72
N LYS A 134 -4.92 -7.86 -9.50
CA LYS A 134 -4.91 -6.71 -10.41
C LYS A 134 -4.31 -5.52 -9.68
N ALA A 135 -3.40 -4.83 -10.35
CA ALA A 135 -2.77 -3.61 -9.88
C ALA A 135 -3.07 -2.47 -10.85
N VAL A 136 -3.23 -1.27 -10.30
CA VAL A 136 -3.24 -0.02 -11.06
C VAL A 136 -2.02 0.77 -10.62
N ILE A 137 -1.15 1.12 -11.56
CA ILE A 137 0.05 1.91 -11.33
C ILE A 137 -0.04 3.23 -12.08
N GLY A 138 0.34 4.32 -11.42
CA GLY A 138 0.61 5.59 -12.06
C GLY A 138 2.08 5.64 -12.48
N LEU A 139 2.34 6.22 -13.65
CA LEU A 139 3.68 6.39 -14.20
C LEU A 139 3.91 7.85 -14.58
N ALA A 140 5.17 8.27 -14.60
CA ALA A 140 5.56 9.55 -15.19
C ALA A 140 5.49 9.47 -16.72
N SER A 141 5.19 10.59 -17.37
CA SER A 141 5.38 10.74 -18.82
C SER A 141 6.74 11.34 -19.15
N LEU A 142 7.30 10.92 -20.29
CA LEU A 142 8.49 11.56 -20.87
C LEU A 142 8.31 13.05 -21.16
N SER A 143 7.08 13.52 -21.43
CA SER A 143 6.84 14.94 -21.70
C SER A 143 6.94 15.80 -20.44
N ASP A 144 6.59 15.25 -19.27
CA ASP A 144 6.59 15.98 -18.01
C ASP A 144 8.00 16.12 -17.43
N ALA A 145 8.88 15.15 -17.69
CA ALA A 145 10.27 15.18 -17.29
C ALA A 145 11.11 16.24 -18.04
N ALA A 146 10.55 16.86 -19.10
CA ALA A 146 11.24 17.85 -19.94
C ALA A 146 10.89 19.31 -19.62
N ALA A 147 10.05 19.57 -18.61
CA ALA A 147 9.78 20.95 -18.18
C ALA A 147 11.08 21.56 -17.60
N PRO A 148 11.62 22.65 -18.18
CA PRO A 148 12.80 23.29 -17.62
C PRO A 148 12.46 23.79 -16.22
N GLU A 149 13.37 23.57 -15.26
CA GLU A 149 13.30 24.24 -13.97
C GLU A 149 13.13 25.73 -14.23
N PRO A 150 12.24 26.43 -13.50
CA PRO A 150 12.04 27.86 -13.70
C PRO A 150 13.40 28.52 -13.60
N GLU A 151 13.87 29.13 -14.69
CA GLU A 151 15.01 30.02 -14.60
C GLU A 151 14.59 31.12 -13.65
N ASP A 152 15.36 31.30 -12.58
CA ASP A 152 15.22 32.40 -11.63
C ASP A 152 15.21 33.70 -12.44
N ASP A 153 14.01 34.19 -12.76
CA ASP A 153 13.82 35.51 -13.33
C ASP A 153 14.05 36.47 -12.16
N ASP A 154 15.32 36.86 -12.01
CA ASP A 154 15.76 38.00 -11.22
C ASP A 154 15.07 39.26 -11.80
N GLU A 155 13.77 39.42 -11.53
CA GLU A 155 13.12 40.73 -11.58
C GLU A 155 13.36 41.41 -10.22
N ASP A 156 14.58 41.95 -10.09
CA ASP A 156 14.81 43.18 -9.34
C ASP A 156 13.91 44.28 -9.96
N ASP A 157 12.76 44.53 -9.36
CA ASP A 157 12.02 45.79 -9.45
C ASP A 157 11.18 45.89 -8.15
N ASP A 158 11.74 46.52 -7.13
CA ASP A 158 11.63 47.95 -6.85
C ASP A 158 10.44 48.21 -5.90
N ASP A 159 10.82 48.81 -4.78
CA ASP A 159 9.97 49.34 -3.72
C ASP A 159 8.73 50.07 -4.26
N GLU A 160 7.53 49.64 -3.86
CA GLU A 160 6.47 50.59 -3.55
C GLU A 160 5.78 50.19 -2.24
N ASP A 161 6.12 50.96 -1.20
CA ASP A 161 5.43 51.08 0.07
C ASP A 161 3.91 51.16 -0.13
N LEU A 162 3.17 50.17 0.37
CA LEU A 162 1.73 50.30 0.62
C LEU A 162 1.49 50.35 2.12
N ASP A 163 1.79 51.51 2.68
CA ASP A 163 1.12 52.02 3.87
C ASP A 163 -0.28 52.48 3.44
N GLU A 164 -1.36 51.74 3.76
CA GLU A 164 -2.65 52.38 4.09
C GLU A 164 -3.41 51.52 5.11
N ASP A 165 -3.69 52.19 6.23
CA ASP A 165 -4.36 51.75 7.44
C ASP A 165 -5.74 51.13 7.15
N PHE A 166 -5.98 49.90 7.65
CA PHE A 166 -7.35 49.38 7.77
C PHE A 166 -7.78 49.49 9.23
N ASP A 167 -8.56 50.54 9.47
CA ASP A 167 -9.21 50.86 10.72
C ASP A 167 -10.05 49.70 11.25
N ASP A 168 -9.68 49.32 12.47
CA ASP A 168 -10.53 49.03 13.63
C ASP A 168 -12.03 49.35 13.45
N ASP A 169 -12.86 48.31 13.50
CA ASP A 169 -14.23 48.39 14.02
C ASP A 169 -14.51 47.07 14.76
N GLU A 170 -14.20 47.10 16.06
CA GLU A 170 -14.90 46.32 17.09
C GLU A 170 -16.41 46.59 16.98
N ASP A 171 -17.23 45.54 17.05
CA ASP A 171 -18.53 45.49 17.73
C ASP A 171 -19.34 44.28 17.21
N ASP A 172 -19.44 43.23 18.01
CA ASP A 172 -20.65 42.97 18.79
C ASP A 172 -20.56 41.58 19.43
N GLU A 173 -20.50 41.61 20.76
CA GLU A 173 -20.86 40.51 21.66
C GLU A 173 -22.37 40.21 21.52
N ASP A 174 -22.74 38.93 21.64
CA ASP A 174 -24.05 38.36 22.03
C ASP A 174 -24.02 36.91 21.47
N ASP A 175 -24.31 35.81 22.17
CA ASP A 175 -25.05 35.50 23.39
C ASP A 175 -24.66 34.01 23.64
N GLU A 176 -24.13 33.60 24.80
CA GLU A 176 -24.84 32.82 25.84
C GLU A 176 -26.08 32.06 25.28
N GLU A 177 -26.24 30.74 25.35
CA GLU A 177 -26.05 29.76 26.43
C GLU A 177 -26.53 28.38 25.87
N ASP A 178 -26.38 27.31 26.66
CA ASP A 178 -27.29 26.14 26.72
C ASP A 178 -27.14 25.01 25.66
N GLU A 179 -27.10 23.70 25.94
CA GLU A 179 -27.34 22.92 27.16
C GLU A 179 -26.39 21.71 27.21
N GLU A 180 -26.03 21.32 28.43
CA GLU A 180 -25.49 20.01 28.77
C GLU A 180 -26.58 18.94 28.58
N ASP A 181 -26.29 17.86 27.87
CA ASP A 181 -27.09 16.63 27.97
C ASP A 181 -26.17 15.47 28.34
N GLU A 182 -26.16 15.19 29.64
CA GLU A 182 -25.75 13.93 30.23
C GLU A 182 -26.68 12.82 29.74
N VAL A 183 -26.14 11.72 29.22
CA VAL A 183 -26.89 10.46 29.22
C VAL A 183 -26.03 9.36 29.80
N GLU A 184 -26.58 8.82 30.89
CA GLU A 184 -26.08 7.82 31.79
C GLU A 184 -25.67 6.50 31.11
N GLU A 185 -24.74 5.85 31.82
CA GLU A 185 -24.33 4.46 31.75
C GLU A 185 -25.53 3.49 31.65
N GLU A 186 -25.36 2.36 30.96
CA GLU A 186 -25.71 1.06 31.55
C GLU A 186 -24.72 -0.02 31.10
N ALA A 187 -23.95 -0.50 32.08
CA ALA A 187 -23.23 -1.75 32.01
C ALA A 187 -24.20 -2.90 32.32
N THR A 188 -24.26 -3.90 31.43
CA THR A 188 -24.83 -5.21 31.77
C THR A 188 -23.74 -6.26 31.63
N GLU A 189 -23.18 -6.66 32.77
CA GLU A 189 -22.59 -7.98 32.98
C GLU A 189 -23.70 -9.02 32.91
N GLU A 190 -23.57 -10.04 32.06
CA GLU A 190 -24.09 -11.38 32.39
C GLU A 190 -23.02 -12.41 32.05
N ALA A 191 -22.40 -12.92 33.12
CA ALA A 191 -21.70 -14.18 33.13
C ALA A 191 -22.74 -15.31 33.25
N THR A 192 -22.68 -16.28 32.34
CA THR A 192 -23.15 -17.64 32.64
C THR A 192 -22.07 -18.63 32.21
N GLU A 193 -21.29 -19.05 33.21
CA GLU A 193 -20.79 -20.42 33.29
C GLU A 193 -21.95 -21.39 33.05
N GLU A 194 -21.80 -22.36 32.16
CA GLU A 194 -22.13 -23.75 32.51
C GLU A 194 -21.17 -24.68 31.79
N GLU A 195 -20.32 -25.26 32.63
CA GLU A 195 -19.41 -26.34 32.37
C GLU A 195 -20.17 -27.67 32.43
N SER A 196 -19.78 -28.59 31.52
CA SER A 196 -19.74 -30.04 31.73
C SER A 196 -21.05 -30.86 31.66
N PRO A 197 -20.98 -32.19 31.46
CA PRO A 197 -19.86 -33.04 31.03
C PRO A 197 -20.07 -33.79 29.69
#